data_AF-A0A7K1ACP0-F1
#
_entry.id   AF-A0A7K1ACP0-F1
#
_cell.length_a   1.000
_cell.length_b   1.000
_cell.length_c   1.000
_cell.angle_alpha   90.00
_cell.angle_beta   90.00
_cell.angle_gamma   90.00
#
_symmetry.space_group_name_H-M   'P 1'
#
loop_
_entity.id
_entity.type
_entity.pdbx_description
1 polymer ?
#
loop_
_entity_poly.entity_id
_entity_poly.type
_entity_poly.pdbx_seq_one_letter_code
_entity_poly.pdbx_strand_id
1 'polypeptide(L)'
;MRVHVANHPLITHKLTILRDKDTPSPVFRLLVEELVTLLAYEATREIRVDEVTIETPVSKAKGVKLSKPRPIIVPILRAGLGMLEGIVKLLPSATVGFL
;
A
#
# COMPACT_ATOMS: atom_id res chain seq x y z
N MET A 1 -7.73 9.49 -18.96
CA MET A 1 -6.90 9.19 -17.79
C MET A 1 -7.77 9.30 -16.54
N ARG A 2 -8.00 8.20 -15.80
CA ARG A 2 -8.80 8.23 -14.56
C ARG A 2 -7.86 8.58 -13.41
N VAL A 3 -8.13 9.68 -12.71
CA VAL A 3 -7.38 10.09 -11.51
C VAL A 3 -8.24 9.76 -10.29
N HIS A 4 -7.64 9.09 -9.30
CA HIS A 4 -8.26 8.88 -8.01
C HIS A 4 -7.54 9.74 -6.96
N VAL A 5 -8.28 10.64 -6.32
CA VAL A 5 -7.78 11.47 -5.22
C VAL A 5 -8.21 10.82 -3.92
N ALA A 6 -7.26 10.33 -3.14
CA ALA A 6 -7.51 9.75 -1.82
C ALA A 6 -7.91 10.86 -0.83
N ASN A 7 -9.21 11.14 -0.74
CA ASN A 7 -9.77 12.22 0.07
C ASN A 7 -10.02 11.75 1.51
N HIS A 8 -8.95 11.71 2.31
CA HIS A 8 -9.01 11.28 3.70
C HIS A 8 -8.27 12.29 4.62
N PRO A 9 -8.88 12.74 5.74
CA PRO A 9 -8.27 13.76 6.61
C PRO A 9 -6.87 13.40 7.11
N LEU A 10 -6.60 12.12 7.41
CA LEU A 10 -5.25 11.69 7.81
C LEU A 10 -4.21 11.80 6.68
N ILE A 11 -4.61 11.54 5.44
CA ILE A 11 -3.72 11.71 4.28
C ILE A 11 -3.41 13.19 4.10
N THR A 12 -4.45 14.03 4.14
CA THR A 12 -4.30 15.49 4.01
C THR A 12 -3.42 16.06 5.13
N HIS A 13 -3.63 15.64 6.38
CA HIS A 13 -2.81 16.05 7.52
C HIS A 13 -1.33 15.66 7.34
N LYS A 14 -1.05 14.39 7.00
CA LYS A 14 0.32 13.91 6.78
C LYS A 14 0.99 14.61 5.59
N LEU A 15 0.23 14.85 4.53
CA LEU A 15 0.71 15.59 3.36
C LEU A 15 1.07 17.04 3.70
N THR A 16 0.33 17.69 4.60
CA THR A 16 0.67 19.04 5.08
C THR A 16 2.02 19.05 5.79
N ILE A 17 2.26 18.12 6.71
CA ILE A 17 3.56 18.02 7.41
C ILE A 17 4.68 17.65 6.43
N LEU A 18 4.42 16.74 5.50
CA LEU A 18 5.39 16.33 4.48
C LEU A 18 5.82 17.50 3.57
N ARG A 19 4.93 18.48 3.35
CA ARG A 19 5.18 19.68 2.56
C ARG A 19 5.86 20.81 3.33
N ASP A 20 5.85 20.74 4.67
CA ASP A 20 6.53 21.72 5.50
C ASP A 20 8.04 21.62 5.31
N LYS A 21 8.68 22.76 4.99
CA LYS A 21 10.12 22.86 4.75
C LYS A 21 10.93 22.60 6.02
N ASP A 22 10.32 22.81 7.19
CA ASP A 22 10.96 22.69 8.49
C ASP A 22 10.85 21.25 9.05
N THR A 23 10.21 20.33 8.31
CA THR A 23 10.08 18.92 8.70
C THR A 23 11.44 18.20 8.71
N PRO A 24 11.87 17.65 9.85
CA PRO A 24 13.15 16.93 9.93
C PRO A 24 13.17 15.66 9.06
N SER A 25 14.32 15.36 8.47
CA SER A 25 14.48 14.19 7.56
C SER A 25 14.02 12.85 8.15
N PRO A 26 14.22 12.52 9.45
CA PRO A 26 13.68 11.28 10.02
C PRO A 26 12.15 11.24 10.01
N VAL A 27 11.50 12.36 10.34
CA VAL A 27 10.04 12.50 10.36
C VAL A 27 9.49 12.42 8.93
N PHE A 28 10.16 13.06 7.97
CA PHE A 28 9.79 12.98 6.56
C PHE A 28 9.74 11.51 6.07
N ARG A 29 10.78 10.72 6.36
CA ARG A 29 10.84 9.31 5.95
C ARG A 29 9.70 8.49 6.55
N LEU A 30 9.43 8.66 7.83
CA LEU A 30 8.32 8.00 8.51
C LEU A 30 6.97 8.37 7.85
N LEU A 31 6.75 9.65 7.59
CA LEU A 31 5.50 10.13 6.97
C LEU A 31 5.31 9.61 5.55
N VAL A 32 6.37 9.51 4.75
CA VAL A 32 6.30 8.90 3.41
C VAL A 32 5.84 7.45 3.51
N GLU A 33 6.42 6.68 4.42
CA GLU A 33 6.08 5.28 4.61
C GLU A 33 4.61 5.10 5.02
N GLU A 34 4.14 5.88 6.00
CA GLU A 34 2.75 5.87 6.46
C GLU A 34 1.78 6.28 5.36
N LEU A 35 2.11 7.35 4.62
CA LEU A 35 1.26 7.87 3.55
C LEU A 35 1.15 6.85 2.41
N VAL A 36 2.24 6.19 2.05
CA VAL A 36 2.24 5.15 1.01
C VAL A 36 1.45 3.93 1.45
N THR A 37 1.51 3.56 2.74
CA THR A 37 0.67 2.50 3.29
C THR A 37 -0.82 2.82 3.09
N LEU A 38 -1.25 4.05 3.40
CA LEU A 38 -2.63 4.49 3.19
C LEU A 38 -3.01 4.50 1.70
N LEU A 39 -2.12 4.98 0.82
CA LEU A 39 -2.36 4.97 -0.62
C LEU A 39 -2.44 3.55 -1.19
N ALA A 40 -1.62 2.62 -0.71
CA ALA A 40 -1.64 1.23 -1.14
C ALA A 40 -2.94 0.52 -0.70
N TYR A 41 -3.48 0.85 0.47
CA TYR A 41 -4.79 0.38 0.90
C TYR A 41 -5.89 0.84 -0.08
N GLU A 42 -5.93 2.12 -0.44
CA GLU A 42 -6.91 2.62 -1.41
C GLU A 42 -6.68 2.06 -2.82
N ALA A 43 -5.41 1.93 -3.25
CA ALA A 43 -5.06 1.39 -4.56
C ALA A 43 -5.43 -0.09 -4.74
N THR A 44 -5.51 -0.85 -3.64
CA THR A 44 -5.86 -2.28 -3.66
C THR A 44 -7.36 -2.53 -3.44
N ARG A 45 -8.20 -1.48 -3.35
CA ARG A 45 -9.64 -1.58 -3.13
C ARG A 45 -10.38 -2.49 -4.14
N GLU A 46 -9.92 -2.53 -5.39
CA GLU A 46 -10.50 -3.34 -6.46
C GLU A 46 -9.56 -4.47 -6.92
N ILE A 47 -8.66 -4.93 -6.03
CA ILE A 47 -7.74 -6.02 -6.36
C ILE A 47 -8.51 -7.33 -6.66
N ARG A 48 -8.03 -8.08 -7.65
CA ARG A 48 -8.67 -9.33 -8.07
C ARG A 48 -8.53 -10.41 -7.00
N VAL A 49 -9.64 -11.09 -6.72
CA VAL A 49 -9.73 -12.18 -5.76
C VAL A 49 -10.47 -13.38 -6.34
N ASP A 50 -10.12 -14.57 -5.87
CA ASP A 50 -10.80 -15.82 -6.19
C ASP A 50 -11.53 -16.35 -4.93
N GLU A 51 -12.75 -16.87 -5.09
CA GLU A 51 -13.45 -17.58 -4.01
C GLU A 51 -12.71 -18.86 -3.63
N VAL A 52 -12.65 -19.15 -2.33
CA VAL A 52 -12.10 -20.39 -1.79
C VAL A 52 -12.94 -20.90 -0.63
N THR A 53 -12.97 -22.23 -0.46
CA THR A 53 -13.51 -22.87 0.74
C THR A 53 -12.34 -23.22 1.65
N ILE A 54 -12.39 -22.75 2.90
CA ILE A 54 -11.40 -23.04 3.94
C ILE A 54 -12.03 -23.80 5.10
N GLU A 55 -11.20 -24.49 5.88
CA GLU A 55 -11.60 -25.12 7.14
C GLU A 55 -11.16 -24.23 8.31
N THR A 56 -12.13 -23.82 9.14
CA THR A 56 -11.87 -23.07 10.37
C THR A 56 -11.94 -24.01 11.57
N PRO A 57 -11.48 -23.60 12.77
CA PRO A 57 -11.60 -24.44 13.97
C PRO A 57 -13.04 -24.86 14.33
N VAL A 58 -14.06 -24.16 13.79
CA VAL A 58 -15.48 -24.43 14.06
C VAL A 58 -16.16 -25.17 12.90
N SER A 59 -15.92 -24.76 11.65
CA SER A 59 -16.55 -25.38 10.46
C SER A 59 -15.92 -24.91 9.13
N LYS A 60 -16.35 -25.49 8.00
CA LYS A 60 -15.97 -25.01 6.67
C LYS A 60 -16.65 -23.67 6.35
N ALA A 61 -15.89 -22.73 5.80
CA ALA A 61 -16.37 -21.39 5.44
C ALA A 61 -15.90 -20.98 4.04
N LYS A 62 -16.69 -20.13 3.37
CA LYS A 62 -16.26 -19.44 2.15
C LYS A 62 -15.44 -18.21 2.51
N GLY A 63 -14.37 -17.97 1.76
CA GLY A 63 -13.54 -16.78 1.86
C GLY A 63 -12.96 -16.41 0.49
N VAL A 64 -12.00 -15.48 0.50
CA VAL A 64 -11.33 -15.01 -0.70
C VAL A 64 -9.81 -15.10 -0.55
N LYS A 65 -9.13 -15.35 -1.66
CA LYS A 65 -7.68 -15.22 -1.78
C LYS A 65 -7.35 -14.24 -2.90
N LEU A 66 -6.19 -13.61 -2.85
CA LEU A 66 -5.68 -12.83 -3.99
C LEU A 66 -5.51 -13.73 -5.22
N SER A 67 -6.05 -13.29 -6.36
CA SER A 67 -5.90 -14.01 -7.62
C SER A 67 -4.45 -14.02 -8.10
N LYS A 68 -4.12 -14.99 -8.96
CA LYS A 68 -2.85 -15.01 -9.70
C LYS A 68 -3.01 -14.31 -11.07
N PRO A 69 -1.96 -13.67 -11.62
CA PRO A 69 -0.67 -13.39 -11.00
C PRO A 69 -0.78 -12.33 -9.90
N ARG A 70 0.11 -12.41 -8.91
CA ARG A 70 0.15 -11.41 -7.82
C ARG A 70 0.63 -10.06 -8.34
N PRO A 71 0.27 -8.94 -7.68
CA PRO A 71 0.81 -7.63 -8.01
C PRO A 71 2.35 -7.60 -7.96
N ILE A 72 2.93 -6.74 -8.80
CA ILE A 72 4.36 -6.44 -8.81
C ILE A 72 4.54 -4.99 -8.33
N ILE A 73 5.49 -4.76 -7.44
CA ILE A 73 5.80 -3.44 -6.90
C ILE A 73 7.03 -2.88 -7.63
N VAL A 74 6.75 -1.78 -8.33
CA VAL A 74 7.55 -0.87 -9.18
C VAL A 74 8.25 0.37 -8.58
N PRO A 75 9.15 0.34 -7.57
CA PRO A 75 9.78 1.57 -7.09
C PRO A 75 10.63 2.24 -8.18
N ILE A 76 10.38 3.53 -8.44
CA ILE A 76 11.23 4.35 -9.32
C ILE A 76 12.34 4.96 -8.48
N LEU A 77 13.58 4.63 -8.79
CA LEU A 77 14.73 5.05 -7.99
C LEU A 77 15.09 6.54 -8.20
N ARG A 78 15.61 7.23 -7.19
CA ARG A 78 15.93 6.77 -5.81
C ARG A 78 14.80 6.99 -4.81
N ALA A 79 13.93 7.97 -5.05
CA ALA A 79 12.91 8.38 -4.10
C ALA A 79 11.89 7.28 -3.78
N GLY A 80 11.60 6.40 -4.75
CA GLY A 80 10.70 5.26 -4.57
C GLY A 80 11.17 4.22 -3.57
N LEU A 81 12.46 4.19 -3.20
CA LEU A 81 12.97 3.22 -2.24
C LEU A 81 12.39 3.44 -0.83
N GLY A 82 12.25 4.71 -0.40
CA GLY A 82 11.63 5.05 0.88
C GLY A 82 10.12 4.79 0.93
N MET A 83 9.49 4.58 -0.22
CA MET A 83 8.06 4.27 -0.34
C MET A 83 7.80 2.75 -0.29
N LEU A 84 8.78 1.94 -0.71
CA LEU A 84 8.64 0.50 -0.88
C LEU A 84 8.20 -0.19 0.42
N GLU A 85 8.76 0.22 1.55
CA GLU A 85 8.49 -0.39 2.86
C GLU A 85 7.00 -0.37 3.22
N GLY A 86 6.30 0.75 2.95
CA GLY A 86 4.88 0.89 3.26
C GLY A 86 3.99 -0.07 2.44
N ILE A 87 4.33 -0.32 1.17
CA ILE A 87 3.56 -1.22 0.30
C ILE A 87 3.85 -2.69 0.66
N VAL A 88 5.12 -3.02 0.87
CA VAL A 88 5.54 -4.39 1.19
C VAL A 88 4.94 -4.86 2.51
N LYS A 89 4.74 -3.97 3.48
CA LYS A 89 4.02 -4.29 4.73
C LYS A 89 2.58 -4.76 4.50
N LEU A 90 1.88 -4.20 3.51
CA LEU A 90 0.50 -4.59 3.17
C LEU A 90 0.43 -5.82 2.26
N LEU A 91 1.37 -5.95 1.31
CA LEU A 91 1.43 -7.03 0.35
C LEU A 91 2.79 -7.75 0.43
N PRO A 92 3.07 -8.49 1.52
CA PRO A 92 4.38 -9.14 1.73
C PRO A 92 4.68 -10.23 0.69
N SER A 93 3.65 -10.69 -0.02
CA SER A 93 3.75 -11.76 -1.00
C SER A 93 3.90 -11.27 -2.45
N ALA A 94 3.95 -9.94 -2.65
CA ALA A 94 4.15 -9.29 -3.94
C ALA A 94 5.62 -9.37 -4.38
N THR A 95 5.84 -9.49 -5.69
CA THR A 95 7.19 -9.46 -6.25
C THR A 95 7.66 -8.03 -6.38
N VAL A 96 8.92 -7.75 -6.05
CA VAL A 96 9.53 -6.41 -6.20
C VAL A 96 10.46 -6.42 -7.41
N GLY A 97 10.21 -5.51 -8.36
CA GLY A 97 11.15 -5.19 -9.44
C GLY A 97 11.85 -3.88 -9.13
N PHE A 98 12.99 -3.59 -9.76
CA PHE A 98 13.67 -2.30 -9.62
C PHE A 98 13.88 -1.69 -11.00
N LEU A 99 13.61 -0.38 -11.11
CA LEU A 99 13.83 0.43 -12.30
C LEU A 99 14.66 1.67 -11.96
#